data_AF-A0A4Q2UKP8-F1
#
_entry.id   AF-A0A4Q2UKP8-F1
#
_cell.length_a   1.000
_cell.length_b   1.000
_cell.length_c   1.000
_cell.angle_alpha   90.00
_cell.angle_beta   90.00
_cell.angle_gamma   90.00
#
_symmetry.space_group_name_H-M   'P 1'
#
loop_
_entity.id
_entity.type
_entity.pdbx_description
1 polymer ?
#
loop_
_entity_poly.entity_id
_entity_poly.type
_entity_poly.pdbx_seq_one_letter_code
_entity_poly.pdbx_strand_id
1 'polypeptide(L)'
;MNNDLALTNLPSRFEDKFDRIVKYYRCQLPDTDPKKVKLSRDLAEQLSHWITIHALLSTGRYPKTSQQLNAILKAIPGISARTARNYLDDTRRFFAIQDQPNLAYERVMLIDEMRDDMRLAKKKGDLRSLAALRQIYIKLIGADKPEDPVENKTVINIINFNPEQLGGQQISDEQLTRMIDKMLALDKKKTEELFDDFEDVSSPQTPA
;
A
#
# COMPACT_ATOMS: atom_id res chain seq x y z
N MET A 1 -49.63 18.73 27.46
CA MET A 1 -48.63 19.80 27.66
C MET A 1 -47.44 19.44 26.79
N ASN A 2 -47.31 20.09 25.64
CA ASN A 2 -46.23 19.88 24.68
C ASN A 2 -44.96 20.54 25.21
N ASN A 3 -43.97 19.75 25.59
CA ASN A 3 -42.61 20.23 25.79
C ASN A 3 -41.91 20.26 24.43
N ASP A 4 -42.30 21.23 23.60
CA ASP A 4 -41.49 21.64 22.46
C ASP A 4 -40.25 22.37 23.01
N LEU A 5 -39.19 21.59 23.25
CA LEU A 5 -37.83 22.11 23.37
C LEU A 5 -37.44 22.70 22.02
N ALA A 6 -37.86 23.95 21.80
CA ALA A 6 -37.40 24.77 20.69
C ALA A 6 -35.87 24.87 20.78
N LEU A 7 -35.18 24.12 19.93
CA LEU A 7 -33.77 24.30 19.59
C LEU A 7 -33.61 25.69 18.98
N THR A 8 -33.49 26.70 19.82
CA THR A 8 -33.16 28.06 19.42
C THR A 8 -31.78 28.04 18.77
N ASN A 9 -31.75 28.20 17.45
CA ASN A 9 -30.58 28.50 16.63
C ASN A 9 -30.01 29.87 17.00
N LEU A 10 -29.41 29.98 18.18
CA LEU A 10 -28.53 31.10 18.51
C LEU A 10 -27.10 30.63 18.24
N PRO A 11 -26.33 31.31 17.37
CA PRO A 11 -24.91 31.02 17.25
C PRO A 11 -24.27 31.32 18.60
N SER A 12 -23.94 30.26 19.35
CA SER A 12 -23.21 30.39 20.61
C SER A 12 -21.95 31.20 20.34
N ARG A 13 -21.81 32.34 21.00
CA ARG A 13 -20.61 33.20 20.97
C ARG A 13 -19.34 32.45 21.44
N PHE A 14 -19.51 31.23 21.96
CA PHE A 14 -18.49 30.36 22.54
C PHE A 14 -18.32 29.03 21.79
N GLU A 15 -18.96 28.85 20.63
CA GLU A 15 -18.70 27.66 19.82
C GLU A 15 -17.29 27.74 19.22
N ASP A 16 -16.41 26.84 19.63
CA ASP A 16 -15.05 26.75 19.11
C ASP A 16 -15.10 26.46 17.60
N LYS A 17 -14.17 27.06 16.85
CA LYS A 17 -14.01 26.85 15.41
C LYS A 17 -13.88 25.36 15.09
N PHE A 18 -13.16 24.65 15.95
CA PHE A 18 -12.99 23.20 15.89
C PHE A 18 -14.34 22.45 16.01
N ASP A 19 -15.17 22.80 16.99
CA ASP A 19 -16.46 22.14 17.22
C ASP A 19 -17.43 22.37 16.07
N ARG A 20 -17.38 23.53 15.42
CA ARG A 20 -18.18 23.82 14.22
C ARG A 20 -17.77 22.96 13.03
N ILE A 21 -16.47 22.74 12.82
CA ILE A 21 -15.97 21.86 11.76
C ILE A 21 -16.36 20.41 12.06
N VAL A 22 -16.24 19.97 13.32
CA VAL A 22 -16.67 18.62 13.75
C VAL A 22 -18.17 18.41 13.52
N LYS A 23 -19.01 19.38 13.89
CA LYS A 23 -20.46 19.32 13.66
C LYS A 23 -20.79 19.27 12.17
N TYR A 24 -20.16 20.11 11.35
CA TYR A 24 -20.35 20.09 9.91
C TYR A 24 -19.98 18.74 9.29
N TYR A 25 -18.82 18.20 9.64
CA TYR A 25 -18.31 16.95 9.08
C TYR A 25 -19.18 15.75 9.47
N ARG A 26 -19.65 15.70 10.72
CA ARG A 26 -20.60 14.67 11.18
C ARG A 26 -21.97 14.77 10.49
N CYS A 27 -22.42 15.98 10.13
CA CYS A 27 -23.67 16.15 9.38
C CYS A 27 -23.56 15.78 7.88
N GLN A 28 -22.36 15.45 7.37
CA GLN A 28 -22.19 14.89 6.01
C GLN A 28 -22.35 13.36 5.97
N LEU A 29 -22.58 12.69 7.11
CA LEU A 29 -22.88 11.26 7.17
C LEU A 29 -24.28 10.99 6.57
N PRO A 30 -24.48 9.85 5.88
CA PRO A 30 -25.66 9.58 5.05
C PRO A 30 -27.02 9.60 5.78
N ASP A 31 -27.02 9.51 7.12
CA ASP A 31 -28.22 9.55 7.97
C ASP A 31 -28.56 10.95 8.55
N THR A 32 -27.88 12.02 8.10
CA THR A 32 -28.05 13.37 8.66
C THR A 32 -28.46 14.40 7.61
N ASP A 33 -29.45 15.24 7.93
CA ASP A 33 -29.97 16.31 7.06
C ASP A 33 -28.83 17.21 6.52
N PRO A 34 -28.55 17.22 5.21
CA PRO A 34 -27.38 17.90 4.62
C PRO A 34 -27.49 19.44 4.59
N LYS A 35 -28.48 20.04 5.27
CA LYS A 35 -28.83 21.46 5.14
C LYS A 35 -28.66 22.31 6.40
N LYS A 36 -28.28 21.74 7.56
CA LYS A 36 -28.33 22.49 8.83
C LYS A 36 -27.07 23.30 9.18
N VAL A 37 -25.89 22.94 8.67
CA VAL A 37 -24.64 23.62 9.03
C VAL A 37 -23.90 24.05 7.76
N LYS A 38 -23.74 25.36 7.56
CA LYS A 38 -22.85 25.92 6.52
C LYS A 38 -21.58 26.40 7.20
N LEU A 39 -20.43 25.93 6.73
CA LEU A 39 -19.13 26.48 7.15
C LEU A 39 -18.89 27.82 6.46
N SER A 40 -18.24 28.74 7.17
CA SER A 40 -17.66 29.92 6.54
C SER A 40 -16.51 29.49 5.61
N ARG A 41 -16.18 30.33 4.62
CA ARG A 41 -15.10 30.08 3.66
C ARG A 41 -13.78 29.73 4.35
N ASP A 42 -13.43 30.49 5.38
CA ASP A 42 -12.19 30.29 6.15
C ASP A 42 -12.15 28.93 6.87
N LEU A 43 -13.29 28.47 7.43
CA LEU A 43 -13.35 27.17 8.11
C LEU A 43 -13.36 26.01 7.12
N ALA A 44 -13.97 26.19 5.95
CA ALA A 44 -13.92 25.21 4.87
C ALA A 44 -12.49 25.04 4.34
N GLU A 45 -11.74 26.14 4.22
CA GLU A 45 -10.33 26.11 3.85
C GLU A 45 -9.47 25.42 4.92
N GLN A 46 -9.73 25.68 6.21
CA GLN A 46 -9.07 24.96 7.30
C GLN A 46 -9.35 23.45 7.27
N LEU A 47 -10.60 23.04 7.04
CA LEU A 47 -10.95 21.64 6.89
C LEU A 47 -10.24 20.99 5.68
N SER A 48 -10.15 21.70 4.55
CA SER A 48 -9.39 21.25 3.37
C SER A 48 -7.92 21.01 3.69
N HIS A 49 -7.30 21.92 4.45
CA HIS A 49 -5.94 21.75 4.94
C HIS A 49 -5.81 20.52 5.84
N TRP A 50 -6.73 20.31 6.79
CA TRP A 50 -6.69 19.12 7.67
C TRP A 50 -6.80 17.81 6.89
N ILE A 51 -7.70 17.73 5.91
CA ILE A 51 -7.84 16.55 5.03
C ILE A 51 -6.54 16.29 4.26
N THR A 52 -5.93 17.34 3.71
CA THR A 52 -4.67 17.24 2.96
C THR A 52 -3.53 16.74 3.86
N ILE A 53 -3.45 17.27 5.08
CA ILE A 53 -2.44 16.86 6.06
C ILE A 53 -2.67 15.40 6.47
N HIS A 54 -3.91 15.00 6.74
CA HIS A 54 -4.23 13.62 7.10
C HIS A 54 -3.85 12.63 6.00
N ALA A 55 -4.17 12.94 4.73
CA ALA A 55 -3.76 12.13 3.59
C ALA A 55 -2.23 12.00 3.47
N LEU A 56 -1.47 13.04 3.79
CA LEU A 56 0.00 12.97 3.80
C LEU A 56 0.52 12.10 4.94
N LEU A 57 -0.10 12.17 6.11
CA LEU A 57 0.31 11.41 7.30
C LEU A 57 -0.07 9.92 7.20
N SER A 58 -1.24 9.61 6.62
CA SER A 58 -1.74 8.24 6.47
C SER A 58 -0.86 7.37 5.57
N THR A 59 -0.02 7.96 4.71
CA THR A 59 0.98 7.23 3.91
C THR A 59 2.09 6.56 4.74
N GLY A 60 2.27 6.94 6.00
CA GLY A 60 3.34 6.43 6.86
C GLY A 60 4.76 6.85 6.46
N ARG A 61 4.91 7.67 5.42
CA ARG A 61 6.22 8.08 4.87
C ARG A 61 7.02 8.99 5.80
N TYR A 62 6.35 9.67 6.73
CA TYR A 62 6.92 10.71 7.58
C TYR A 62 6.86 10.32 9.06
N PRO A 63 7.83 9.56 9.57
CA PRO A 63 7.82 9.08 10.96
C PRO A 63 8.11 10.17 11.99
N LYS A 64 8.87 11.22 11.63
CA LYS A 64 9.29 12.28 12.57
C LYS A 64 8.43 13.53 12.41
N THR A 65 8.08 14.17 13.53
CA THR A 65 7.34 15.45 13.54
C THR A 65 8.02 16.54 12.70
N SER A 66 9.35 16.64 12.71
CA SER A 66 10.07 17.59 11.86
C SER A 66 9.89 17.34 10.37
N GLN A 67 9.86 16.08 9.95
CA GLN A 67 9.61 15.68 8.56
C GLN A 67 8.16 15.95 8.17
N GLN A 68 7.22 15.68 9.07
CA GLN A 68 5.79 15.99 8.88
C GLN A 68 5.60 17.49 8.68
N LEU A 69 6.20 18.34 9.52
CA LEU A 69 6.10 19.80 9.39
C LEU A 69 6.68 20.30 8.07
N ASN A 70 7.82 19.78 7.63
CA ASN A 70 8.40 20.14 6.33
C ASN A 70 7.50 19.71 5.16
N ALA A 71 6.86 18.54 5.27
CA ALA A 71 5.91 18.07 4.26
C ALA A 71 4.67 18.98 4.20
N ILE A 72 4.15 19.40 5.36
CA ILE A 72 3.01 20.32 5.46
C ILE A 72 3.35 21.69 4.87
N LEU A 73 4.52 22.26 5.20
CA LEU A 73 4.98 23.53 4.64
C LEU A 73 5.17 23.48 3.12
N LYS A 74 5.52 22.32 2.58
CA LYS A 74 5.62 22.10 1.13
C LYS A 74 4.26 21.94 0.46
N ALA A 75 3.31 21.29 1.14
CA ALA A 75 1.97 21.02 0.62
C ALA A 75 1.06 22.24 0.65
N ILE A 76 1.22 23.11 1.65
CA ILE A 76 0.40 24.32 1.83
C ILE A 76 1.36 25.52 1.81
N PRO A 77 1.61 26.13 0.63
CA PRO A 77 2.50 27.26 0.52
C PRO A 77 1.92 28.50 1.23
N GLY A 78 2.78 29.29 1.87
CA GLY A 78 2.41 30.56 2.49
C GLY A 78 2.03 30.51 3.97
N ILE A 79 2.04 29.33 4.60
CA ILE A 79 1.79 29.22 6.05
C ILE A 79 3.08 29.27 6.87
N SER A 80 2.99 29.82 8.08
CA SER A 80 4.12 29.84 9.00
C SER A 80 4.38 28.46 9.63
N ALA A 81 5.61 28.20 10.08
CA ALA A 81 5.94 26.98 10.81
C ALA A 81 5.11 26.79 12.10
N ARG A 82 4.68 27.88 12.73
CA ARG A 82 3.77 27.84 13.89
C ARG A 82 2.39 27.38 13.48
N THR A 83 1.86 27.92 12.39
CA THR A 83 0.56 27.52 11.82
C THR A 83 0.57 26.05 11.40
N ALA A 84 1.66 25.59 10.78
CA ALA A 84 1.82 24.18 10.40
C ALA A 84 1.80 23.23 11.60
N ARG A 85 2.38 23.62 12.75
CA ARG A 85 2.28 22.85 14.00
C ARG A 85 0.85 22.79 14.52
N ASN A 86 0.18 23.93 14.60
CA ASN A 86 -1.21 23.98 15.05
C ASN A 86 -2.10 23.11 14.15
N TYR A 87 -1.94 23.19 12.83
CA TYR A 87 -2.69 22.34 11.90
C TYR A 87 -2.36 20.86 12.05
N LEU A 88 -1.10 20.49 12.30
CA LEU A 88 -0.73 19.11 12.56
C LEU A 88 -1.44 18.56 13.82
N ASP A 89 -1.42 19.34 14.90
CA ASP A 89 -2.05 18.96 16.17
C ASP A 89 -3.58 18.90 16.04
N ASP A 90 -4.19 19.89 15.40
CA ASP A 90 -5.64 19.94 15.14
C ASP A 90 -6.09 18.80 14.22
N THR A 91 -5.29 18.46 13.19
CA THR A 91 -5.57 17.33 12.29
C THR A 91 -5.54 16.01 13.06
N ARG A 92 -4.51 15.78 13.88
CA ARG A 92 -4.42 14.58 14.72
C ARG A 92 -5.61 14.48 15.67
N ARG A 93 -5.97 15.59 16.34
CA ARG A 93 -7.12 15.65 17.24
C ARG A 93 -8.44 15.40 16.51
N PHE A 94 -8.62 16.00 15.34
CA PHE A 94 -9.84 15.88 14.54
C PHE A 94 -10.05 14.45 14.05
N PHE A 95 -9.05 13.84 13.43
CA PHE A 95 -9.16 12.49 12.89
C PHE A 95 -9.07 11.40 13.96
N ALA A 96 -8.44 11.64 15.12
CA ALA A 96 -8.57 10.70 16.26
C ALA A 96 -10.01 10.58 16.78
N ILE A 97 -10.85 11.60 16.57
CA ILE A 97 -12.27 11.61 16.98
C ILE A 97 -13.19 11.03 15.88
N GLN A 98 -12.75 11.03 14.62
CA GLN A 98 -13.58 10.72 13.45
C GLN A 98 -13.20 9.44 12.72
N ASP A 99 -11.91 9.10 12.66
CA ASP A 99 -11.48 7.85 12.03
C ASP A 99 -12.04 6.69 12.84
N GLN A 100 -12.67 5.74 12.17
CA GLN A 100 -12.87 4.43 12.77
C GLN A 100 -11.49 3.91 13.18
N PRO A 101 -11.34 3.32 14.38
CA PRO A 101 -10.06 2.82 14.83
C PRO A 101 -9.47 1.96 13.72
N ASN A 102 -8.26 2.30 13.27
CA ASN A 102 -7.58 1.51 12.26
C ASN A 102 -7.23 0.17 12.92
N LEU A 103 -8.15 -0.79 12.81
CA LEU A 103 -8.05 -2.09 13.46
C LEU A 103 -6.76 -2.81 13.09
N ALA A 104 -6.19 -2.55 11.91
CA ALA A 104 -4.90 -3.10 11.52
C ALA A 104 -3.74 -2.46 12.31
N TYR A 105 -3.74 -1.14 12.46
CA TYR A 105 -2.72 -0.43 13.25
C TYR A 105 -2.82 -0.75 14.74
N GLU A 106 -4.03 -0.71 15.31
CA GLU A 106 -4.30 -1.07 16.71
C GLU A 106 -3.87 -2.51 17.00
N ARG A 107 -4.13 -3.44 16.07
CA ARG A 107 -3.68 -4.83 16.17
C ARG A 107 -2.17 -4.94 16.15
N VAL A 108 -1.46 -4.15 15.33
CA VAL A 108 0.01 -4.13 15.30
C VAL A 108 0.57 -3.59 16.61
N MET A 109 0.00 -2.51 17.14
CA MET A 109 0.39 -1.94 18.44
C MET A 109 0.19 -2.94 19.58
N LEU A 110 -0.98 -3.57 19.64
CA LEU A 110 -1.29 -4.57 20.66
C LEU A 110 -0.39 -5.81 20.56
N ILE A 111 -0.02 -6.23 19.35
CA ILE A 111 0.97 -7.31 19.14
C ILE A 111 2.32 -6.95 19.79
N ASP A 112 2.76 -5.71 19.66
CA ASP A 112 4.07 -5.27 20.17
C ASP A 112 4.08 -5.20 21.70
N GLU A 113 3.03 -4.60 22.29
CA GLU A 113 2.84 -4.58 23.75
C GLU A 113 2.79 -6.00 24.34
N MET A 114 2.03 -6.91 23.70
CA MET A 114 1.98 -8.31 24.12
C MET A 114 3.33 -9.02 24.06
N ARG A 115 4.18 -8.69 23.07
CA ARG A 115 5.52 -9.27 22.97
C ARG A 115 6.40 -8.82 24.13
N ASP A 116 6.29 -7.58 24.55
CA ASP A 116 7.02 -7.06 25.71
C ASP A 116 6.52 -7.66 27.03
N ASP A 117 5.21 -7.80 27.20
CA ASP A 117 4.63 -8.47 28.36
C ASP A 117 5.04 -9.95 28.43
N MET A 118 5.08 -10.65 27.29
CA MET A 118 5.60 -12.03 27.25
C MET A 118 7.08 -12.12 27.62
N ARG A 119 7.91 -11.15 27.20
CA ARG A 119 9.32 -11.08 27.60
C ARG A 119 9.44 -10.84 29.11
N LEU A 120 8.64 -9.94 29.67
CA LEU A 120 8.61 -9.64 31.10
C LEU A 120 8.14 -10.84 31.93
N ALA A 121 7.05 -11.50 31.53
CA ALA A 121 6.53 -12.70 32.19
C ALA A 121 7.56 -13.85 32.15
N LYS A 122 8.23 -14.04 31.01
CA LYS A 122 9.32 -15.03 30.88
C LYS A 122 10.50 -14.71 31.80
N LYS A 123 10.89 -13.44 31.92
CA LYS A 123 11.97 -13.00 32.82
C LYS A 123 11.62 -13.20 34.30
N LYS A 124 10.34 -13.03 34.66
CA LYS A 124 9.82 -13.24 36.02
C LYS A 124 9.57 -14.72 36.36
N GLY A 125 9.63 -15.62 35.38
CA GLY A 125 9.34 -17.05 35.58
C GLY A 125 7.85 -17.37 35.76
N ASP A 126 6.95 -16.43 35.46
CA ASP A 126 5.51 -16.66 35.55
C ASP A 126 4.98 -17.36 34.30
N LEU A 127 5.04 -18.70 34.34
CA LEU A 127 4.61 -19.56 33.24
C LEU A 127 3.10 -19.52 32.99
N ARG A 128 2.30 -19.20 34.02
CA ARG A 128 0.83 -19.14 33.90
C ARG A 128 0.41 -17.93 33.10
N SER A 129 0.95 -16.76 33.44
CA SER A 129 0.71 -15.53 32.69
C SER A 129 1.27 -15.62 31.26
N LEU A 130 2.44 -16.25 31.08
CA LEU A 130 3.00 -16.48 29.75
C LEU A 130 2.10 -17.34 28.85
N ALA A 131 1.51 -18.41 29.39
CA ALA A 131 0.58 -19.26 28.65
C ALA A 131 -0.70 -18.52 28.24
N ALA A 132 -1.27 -17.71 29.16
CA ALA A 132 -2.44 -16.88 28.88
C ALA A 132 -2.16 -15.83 27.79
N LEU A 133 -1.01 -15.14 27.88
CA LEU A 133 -0.57 -14.17 26.86
C LEU A 133 -0.36 -14.83 25.49
N ARG A 134 0.21 -16.05 25.44
CA ARG A 134 0.36 -16.78 24.18
C ARG A 134 -0.96 -17.16 23.53
N GLN A 135 -1.97 -17.55 24.31
CA GLN A 135 -3.31 -17.85 23.78
C GLN A 135 -3.96 -16.61 23.17
N ILE A 136 -3.85 -15.47 23.85
CA ILE A 136 -4.38 -14.19 23.33
C ILE A 136 -3.61 -13.80 22.06
N TYR A 137 -2.28 -14.01 22.03
CA TYR A 137 -1.43 -13.70 20.88
C TYR A 137 -1.84 -14.50 19.64
N ILE A 138 -2.10 -15.81 19.79
CA ILE A 138 -2.55 -16.70 18.70
C ILE A 138 -3.87 -16.23 18.09
N LYS A 139 -4.83 -15.85 18.94
CA LYS A 139 -6.12 -15.26 18.51
C LYS A 139 -5.90 -13.93 17.79
N LEU A 140 -4.98 -13.12 18.32
CA LEU A 140 -4.67 -11.80 17.77
C LEU A 140 -4.01 -11.88 16.41
N ILE A 141 -3.10 -12.82 16.16
CA ILE A 141 -2.49 -13.00 14.82
C ILE A 141 -3.40 -13.74 13.84
N GLY A 142 -4.51 -14.33 14.31
CA GLY A 142 -5.45 -15.07 13.47
C GLY A 142 -5.00 -16.48 13.11
N ALA A 143 -3.96 -17.02 13.76
CA ALA A 143 -3.48 -18.39 13.58
C ALA A 143 -4.43 -19.46 14.15
N ASP A 144 -5.50 -19.02 14.83
CA ASP A 144 -6.59 -19.86 15.33
C ASP A 144 -7.71 -20.05 14.28
N LYS A 145 -7.68 -19.30 13.17
CA LYS A 145 -8.70 -19.43 12.12
C LYS A 145 -8.32 -20.59 11.19
N PRO A 146 -9.29 -21.42 10.77
CA PRO A 146 -9.02 -22.45 9.76
C PRO A 146 -8.54 -21.76 8.48
N GLU A 147 -7.48 -22.29 7.87
CA GLU A 147 -7.01 -21.84 6.57
C GLU A 147 -8.08 -22.16 5.52
N ASP A 148 -8.65 -21.13 4.90
CA ASP A 148 -9.50 -21.33 3.73
C ASP A 148 -8.64 -22.02 2.66
N PRO A 149 -9.08 -23.14 2.06
CA PRO A 149 -8.33 -23.80 1.01
C PRO A 149 -8.14 -22.80 -0.12
N VAL A 150 -6.90 -22.39 -0.37
CA VAL A 150 -6.55 -21.55 -1.50
C VAL A 150 -6.91 -22.34 -2.76
N GLU A 151 -8.03 -21.99 -3.39
CA GLU A 151 -8.36 -22.48 -4.72
C GLU A 151 -7.27 -22.00 -5.67
N ASN A 152 -6.28 -22.85 -5.92
CA ASN A 152 -5.29 -22.63 -6.96
C ASN A 152 -6.05 -22.61 -8.30
N LYS A 153 -6.44 -21.43 -8.77
CA LYS A 153 -6.94 -21.24 -10.12
C LYS A 153 -5.81 -21.56 -11.09
N THR A 154 -5.74 -22.80 -11.55
CA THR A 154 -4.95 -23.20 -12.69
C THR A 154 -5.49 -22.46 -13.91
N VAL A 155 -4.85 -21.35 -14.29
CA VAL A 155 -5.08 -20.74 -15.60
C VAL A 155 -4.49 -21.69 -16.63
N ILE A 156 -5.31 -22.58 -17.16
CA ILE A 156 -4.94 -23.39 -18.33
C ILE A 156 -4.96 -22.42 -19.51
N ASN A 157 -3.79 -21.89 -19.86
CA ASN A 157 -3.63 -21.08 -21.06
C ASN A 157 -3.65 -22.03 -22.26
N ILE A 158 -4.85 -22.38 -22.73
CA ILE A 158 -5.02 -23.16 -23.97
C ILE A 158 -4.68 -22.24 -25.13
N ILE A 159 -3.40 -22.10 -25.43
CA ILE A 159 -2.94 -21.58 -26.71
C ILE A 159 -3.23 -22.69 -27.72
N ASN A 160 -4.45 -22.68 -28.27
CA ASN A 160 -4.82 -23.55 -29.37
C ASN A 160 -4.12 -23.03 -30.63
N PHE A 161 -2.83 -23.33 -30.75
CA PHE A 161 -1.98 -22.90 -31.86
C PHE A 161 -2.38 -23.70 -33.10
N ASN A 162 -3.34 -23.17 -33.87
CA ASN A 162 -3.69 -23.74 -35.17
C ASN A 162 -2.98 -22.94 -36.28
N PRO A 163 -1.83 -23.39 -36.80
CA PRO A 163 -1.01 -22.64 -37.75
C PRO A 163 -1.70 -22.34 -39.08
N GLU A 164 -2.77 -23.06 -39.42
CA GLU A 164 -3.60 -22.82 -40.60
C GLU A 164 -4.35 -21.48 -40.54
N GLN A 165 -4.77 -21.05 -39.34
CA GLN A 165 -5.48 -19.78 -39.15
C GLN A 165 -4.56 -18.55 -39.31
N LEU A 166 -3.24 -18.74 -39.19
CA LEU A 166 -2.23 -17.70 -39.35
C LEU A 166 -1.65 -17.61 -40.77
N GLY A 167 -2.22 -18.36 -41.73
CA GLY A 167 -1.78 -18.35 -43.13
C GLY A 167 -0.50 -19.13 -43.40
N GLY A 168 -0.10 -20.02 -42.49
CA GLY A 168 1.01 -20.94 -42.71
C GLY A 168 0.63 -21.98 -43.76
N GLN A 169 1.37 -22.03 -44.87
CA GLN A 169 1.24 -23.12 -45.84
C GLN A 169 1.84 -24.39 -45.23
N GLN A 170 1.06 -25.48 -45.18
CA GLN A 170 1.59 -26.79 -44.76
C GLN A 170 2.68 -27.21 -45.74
N ILE A 171 3.92 -27.32 -45.25
CA ILE A 171 5.04 -27.87 -45.99
C ILE A 171 4.97 -29.39 -45.87
N SER A 172 5.04 -30.12 -46.99
CA SER A 172 5.09 -31.58 -46.96
C SER A 172 6.35 -32.09 -46.26
N ASP A 173 6.28 -33.24 -45.59
CA ASP A 173 7.42 -33.81 -44.83
C ASP A 173 8.68 -33.99 -45.70
N GLU A 174 8.50 -34.26 -47.00
CA GLU A 174 9.58 -34.37 -47.99
C GLU A 174 10.25 -33.02 -48.31
N GLN A 175 9.49 -31.93 -48.28
CA GLN A 175 10.03 -30.57 -48.47
C GLN A 175 10.72 -30.08 -47.19
N LEU A 176 10.19 -30.45 -46.02
CA LEU A 176 10.79 -30.12 -44.73
C LEU A 176 12.17 -30.77 -44.59
N THR A 177 12.28 -32.06 -44.89
CA THR A 177 13.57 -32.79 -44.87
C THR A 177 14.57 -32.18 -45.85
N ARG A 178 14.17 -31.88 -47.09
CA ARG A 178 15.05 -31.19 -48.05
C ARG A 178 15.50 -29.81 -47.59
N MET A 179 14.67 -29.09 -46.83
CA MET A 179 14.98 -27.76 -46.32
C MET A 179 15.95 -27.83 -45.13
N ILE A 180 15.78 -28.83 -44.25
CA ILE A 180 16.69 -29.12 -43.14
C ILE A 180 18.07 -29.51 -43.69
N ASP A 181 18.14 -30.43 -44.66
CA ASP A 181 19.40 -30.87 -45.26
C ASP A 181 20.16 -29.71 -45.92
N LYS A 182 19.43 -28.80 -46.59
CA LYS A 182 20.02 -27.58 -47.17
C LYS A 182 20.56 -26.63 -46.11
N MET A 183 19.84 -26.44 -45.00
CA MET A 183 20.32 -25.58 -43.91
C MET A 183 21.56 -26.16 -43.23
N LEU A 184 21.55 -27.47 -42.94
CA LEU A 184 22.70 -28.16 -42.35
C LEU A 184 23.94 -28.11 -43.28
N ALA A 185 23.75 -28.25 -44.59
CA ALA A 185 24.85 -28.13 -45.55
C ALA A 185 25.41 -26.70 -45.63
N LEU A 186 24.55 -25.68 -45.56
CA LEU A 186 24.97 -24.28 -45.53
C LEU A 186 25.71 -23.92 -44.24
N ASP A 187 25.25 -24.42 -43.10
CA ASP A 187 25.91 -24.20 -41.81
C ASP A 187 27.27 -24.89 -41.77
N LYS A 188 27.37 -26.13 -42.27
CA LYS A 188 28.65 -26.83 -42.39
C LYS A 188 29.65 -26.07 -43.28
N LYS A 189 29.17 -25.57 -44.42
CA LYS A 189 30.00 -24.76 -45.31
C LYS A 189 30.47 -23.46 -44.66
N LYS A 190 29.60 -22.76 -43.94
CA LYS A 190 29.97 -21.56 -43.18
C LYS A 190 30.98 -21.85 -42.09
N THR A 191 30.86 -22.99 -41.39
CA THR A 191 31.86 -23.37 -40.39
C THR A 191 33.20 -23.64 -41.03
N GLU A 192 33.26 -24.34 -42.17
CA GLU A 192 34.52 -24.61 -42.89
C GLU A 192 35.18 -23.31 -43.39
N GLU A 193 34.40 -22.40 -43.99
CA GLU A 193 34.88 -21.06 -44.39
C GLU A 193 35.41 -20.24 -43.19
N LEU A 194 34.82 -20.39 -41.99
CA LEU A 194 35.28 -19.71 -40.77
C LEU A 194 36.60 -20.27 -40.22
N PHE A 195 36.95 -21.54 -40.51
CA PHE A 195 38.19 -22.15 -40.01
C PHE A 195 39.36 -22.02 -40.98
N ASP A 196 39.11 -21.85 -42.28
CA ASP A 196 40.17 -21.57 -43.28
C ASP A 196 40.79 -20.17 -43.13
N ASP A 197 40.08 -19.21 -42.52
CA ASP A 197 40.56 -17.85 -42.27
C ASP A 197 41.51 -17.72 -41.06
N PHE A 198 41.75 -18.80 -40.30
CA PHE A 198 42.70 -18.81 -39.18
C PHE A 198 43.98 -19.58 -39.55
N GLU A 199 45.02 -18.83 -39.92
CA GLU A 199 46.37 -19.36 -40.11
C GLU A 199 46.98 -19.71 -38.74
N ASP A 200 47.44 -20.96 -38.59
CA ASP A 200 47.93 -21.53 -37.32
C ASP A 200 49.26 -20.87 -36.87
N VAL A 201 49.18 -19.99 -35.86
CA VAL A 201 50.33 -19.26 -35.32
C VAL A 201 51.06 -20.10 -34.26
N SER A 202 51.49 -21.31 -34.61
CA SER A 202 52.41 -22.10 -33.79
C SER A 202 53.68 -22.46 -34.53
N SER A 203 54.46 -21.43 -34.91
CA SER A 203 55.89 -21.63 -35.15
C SER A 203 56.59 -21.73 -33.78
N PRO A 204 57.32 -22.82 -33.48
CA PRO A 204 58.14 -22.86 -32.28
C PRO A 204 59.30 -21.87 -32.47
N GLN A 205 59.32 -20.79 -31.69
CA GLN A 205 60.52 -19.97 -31.53
C GLN A 205 61.60 -20.84 -30.90
N THR A 206 62.58 -21.26 -31.71
CA THR A 206 63.84 -21.81 -31.24
C THR A 206 64.58 -20.71 -30.45
N PRO A 207 64.87 -20.90 -29.16
CA PRO A 207 65.74 -19.97 -28.45
C PRO A 207 67.19 -20.29 -28.84
N ALA A 208 67.90 -19.27 -29.34
CA ALA A 208 69.36 -19.23 -29.45
C ALA A 208 69.87 -18.08 -28.60
#